data_AF-D4XA48-F1
#
_entry.id   AF-D4XA48-F1
#
_cell.length_a   1.000
_cell.length_b   1.000
_cell.length_c   1.000
_cell.angle_alpha   90.00
_cell.angle_beta   90.00
_cell.angle_gamma   90.00
#
_symmetry.space_group_name_H-M   'P 1'
#
loop_
_entity.id
_entity.type
_entity.pdbx_description
1 polymer ?
#
loop_
_entity_poly.entity_id
_entity_poly.type
_entity_poly.pdbx_seq_one_letter_code
_entity_poly.pdbx_strand_id
1 'polypeptide(L)'
;MTQHATPTPWGFTLPDCRGAAALLYFMDDLARLVNQYLGQGQLSDEALSDAQKAVDALLTRYVEIEAAPEAFNDESITLALETERQPDGSMGAQVALRMSPRLEGLIIEAQRQARPAQH
;
A
#
# COMPACT_ATOMS: atom_id res chain seq x y z
N MET A 1 -21.10 -14.58 -18.94
CA MET A 1 -20.14 -15.42 -18.19
C MET A 1 -19.49 -14.53 -17.14
N THR A 2 -19.86 -14.70 -15.88
CA THR A 2 -19.27 -13.95 -14.76
C THR A 2 -17.84 -14.42 -14.59
N GLN A 3 -16.87 -13.58 -14.93
CA GLN A 3 -15.47 -13.88 -14.71
C GLN A 3 -15.25 -13.95 -13.20
N HIS A 4 -15.18 -15.15 -12.63
CA HIS A 4 -14.65 -15.34 -11.30
C HIS A 4 -13.17 -14.94 -11.36
N ALA A 5 -12.89 -13.66 -11.10
CA ALA A 5 -11.53 -13.22 -10.84
C ALA A 5 -11.05 -14.03 -9.63
N THR A 6 -10.20 -15.03 -9.86
CA THR A 6 -9.48 -15.69 -8.78
C THR A 6 -8.80 -14.58 -7.97
N PRO A 7 -9.00 -14.52 -6.65
CA PRO A 7 -8.39 -13.47 -5.86
C PRO A 7 -6.88 -13.52 -6.09
N THR A 8 -6.30 -12.43 -6.60
CA THR A 8 -4.86 -12.32 -6.77
C THR A 8 -4.22 -12.67 -5.41
N PRO A 9 -3.25 -13.59 -5.37
CA PRO A 9 -2.56 -13.91 -4.13
C PRO A 9 -1.94 -12.63 -3.55
N TRP A 10 -1.89 -12.54 -2.22
CA TRP A 10 -1.16 -11.45 -1.58
C TRP A 10 0.32 -11.57 -1.91
N GLY A 11 0.96 -10.44 -2.14
CA GLY A 11 2.38 -10.33 -2.45
C GLY A 11 3.27 -11.10 -1.47
N PHE A 12 3.01 -10.97 -0.16
CA PHE A 12 3.74 -11.70 0.89
C PHE A 12 3.58 -13.24 0.85
N THR A 13 2.67 -13.78 0.03
CA THR A 13 2.51 -15.23 -0.17
C THR A 13 3.28 -15.76 -1.37
N LEU A 14 3.85 -14.88 -2.20
CA LEU A 14 4.61 -15.27 -3.38
C LEU A 14 6.02 -15.72 -3.00
N PRO A 15 6.54 -16.78 -3.64
CA PRO A 15 7.89 -17.28 -3.35
C PRO A 15 8.99 -16.26 -3.67
N ASP A 16 8.76 -15.41 -4.68
CA ASP A 16 9.68 -14.36 -5.12
C ASP A 16 9.52 -13.03 -4.35
N CYS A 17 8.80 -13.01 -3.24
CA CYS A 17 8.59 -11.80 -2.44
C CYS A 17 9.84 -11.44 -1.62
N ARG A 18 10.88 -10.97 -2.32
CA ARG A 18 12.17 -10.55 -1.75
C ARG A 18 12.73 -9.29 -2.41
N GLY A 19 13.45 -8.47 -1.64
CA GLY A 19 14.16 -7.28 -2.13
C GLY A 19 13.26 -6.31 -2.88
N ALA A 20 13.69 -5.86 -4.06
CA ALA A 20 12.92 -4.91 -4.89
C ALA A 20 11.54 -5.44 -5.31
N ALA A 21 11.39 -6.75 -5.52
CA ALA A 21 10.09 -7.34 -5.85
C ALA A 21 9.11 -7.22 -4.68
N ALA A 22 9.59 -7.41 -3.44
CA ALA A 22 8.78 -7.25 -2.23
C ALA A 22 8.21 -5.83 -2.10
N LEU A 23 8.97 -4.79 -2.48
CA LEU A 23 8.48 -3.40 -2.46
C LEU A 23 7.31 -3.18 -3.43
N LEU A 24 7.34 -3.81 -4.61
CA LEU A 24 6.27 -3.71 -5.59
C LEU A 24 5.02 -4.46 -5.14
N TYR A 25 5.21 -5.68 -4.68
CA TYR A 25 4.16 -6.50 -4.08
C TYR A 25 3.53 -5.82 -2.87
N PHE A 26 4.33 -5.18 -2.03
CA PHE A 26 3.87 -4.42 -0.89
C PHE A 26 2.95 -3.27 -1.32
N MET A 27 3.31 -2.52 -2.37
CA MET A 27 2.48 -1.44 -2.89
C MET A 27 1.12 -1.93 -3.42
N ASP A 28 1.12 -3.04 -4.16
CA ASP A 28 -0.12 -3.64 -4.67
C ASP A 28 -1.01 -4.14 -3.53
N ASP A 29 -0.41 -4.82 -2.54
CA ASP A 29 -1.10 -5.29 -1.33
C ASP A 29 -1.66 -4.13 -0.52
N LEU A 30 -0.89 -3.05 -0.36
CA LEU A 30 -1.28 -1.86 0.38
C LEU A 30 -2.46 -1.15 -0.30
N ALA A 31 -2.40 -0.94 -1.61
CA ALA A 31 -3.49 -0.36 -2.38
C ALA A 31 -4.77 -1.21 -2.27
N ARG A 32 -4.63 -2.54 -2.37
CA ARG A 32 -5.76 -3.46 -2.19
C ARG A 32 -6.35 -3.36 -0.79
N LEU A 33 -5.50 -3.32 0.24
CA LEU A 33 -5.91 -3.27 1.63
C LEU A 33 -6.65 -1.96 1.94
N VAL A 34 -6.08 -0.82 1.57
CA VAL A 34 -6.71 0.49 1.76
C VAL A 34 -8.07 0.54 1.04
N ASN A 35 -8.17 0.02 -0.18
CA ASN A 35 -9.44 -0.04 -0.90
C ASN A 35 -10.48 -0.97 -0.24
N GLN A 36 -10.06 -2.04 0.47
CA GLN A 36 -11.00 -2.91 1.20
C GLN A 36 -11.67 -2.18 2.37
N TYR A 37 -10.91 -1.35 3.10
CA TYR A 37 -11.43 -0.63 4.26
C TYR A 37 -12.12 0.68 3.87
N LEU A 38 -11.56 1.42 2.91
CA LEU A 38 -11.91 2.81 2.63
C LEU A 38 -12.61 2.99 1.26
N GLY A 39 -12.69 1.94 0.43
CA GLY A 39 -13.29 2.01 -0.91
C GLY A 39 -14.80 1.75 -0.97
N GLN A 40 -15.44 1.32 0.12
CA GLN A 40 -16.86 0.91 0.12
C GLN A 40 -17.85 1.96 0.64
N GLY A 41 -17.43 3.21 0.91
CA GLY A 41 -18.38 4.24 1.29
C GLY A 41 -17.79 5.43 2.03
N GLN A 42 -18.50 5.85 3.08
CA GLN A 42 -18.25 7.09 3.80
C GLN A 42 -17.01 6.94 4.69
N LEU A 43 -15.97 7.71 4.37
CA LEU A 43 -14.75 7.81 5.17
C LEU A 43 -15.11 8.30 6.58
N SER A 44 -14.88 7.46 7.59
CA SER A 44 -15.00 7.81 9.00
C SER A 44 -13.66 7.61 9.72
N ASP A 45 -13.49 8.28 10.86
CA ASP A 45 -12.32 8.09 11.72
C ASP A 45 -12.18 6.63 12.19
N GLU A 46 -13.29 5.91 12.41
CA GLU A 46 -13.23 4.49 12.76
C GLU A 46 -12.70 3.65 11.60
N ALA A 47 -13.20 3.87 10.38
CA ALA A 47 -12.73 3.17 9.19
C ALA A 47 -11.24 3.45 8.93
N LEU A 48 -10.80 4.71 9.14
CA LEU A 48 -9.40 5.09 9.04
C LEU A 48 -8.54 4.39 10.10
N SER A 49 -9.01 4.32 11.35
CA SER A 49 -8.31 3.63 12.44
C SER A 49 -8.15 2.14 12.18
N ASP A 50 -9.19 1.49 11.65
CA ASP A 50 -9.14 0.08 11.31
C ASP A 50 -8.27 -0.19 10.07
N ALA A 51 -8.30 0.70 9.08
CA ALA A 51 -7.36 0.67 7.96
C ALA A 51 -5.91 0.83 8.42
N GLN A 52 -5.65 1.75 9.36
CA GLN A 52 -4.31 1.99 9.91
C GLN A 52 -3.75 0.72 10.59
N LYS A 53 -4.54 0.08 11.46
CA LYS A 53 -4.14 -1.19 12.10
C LYS A 53 -3.85 -2.28 11.08
N ALA A 54 -4.65 -2.34 10.01
CA ALA A 54 -4.44 -3.31 8.95
C ALA A 54 -3.14 -3.02 8.17
N VAL A 55 -2.84 -1.76 7.88
CA VAL A 55 -1.58 -1.35 7.23
C VAL A 55 -0.38 -1.70 8.12
N ASP A 56 -0.46 -1.44 9.42
CA ASP A 56 0.60 -1.79 10.37
C ASP A 56 0.81 -3.31 10.45
N ALA A 57 -0.28 -4.08 10.42
CA ALA A 57 -0.21 -5.55 10.36
C ALA A 57 0.39 -6.06 9.04
N LEU A 58 0.07 -5.42 7.92
CA LEU A 58 0.66 -5.74 6.62
C LEU A 58 2.17 -5.47 6.62
N LEU A 59 2.60 -4.31 7.10
CA LEU A 59 4.03 -3.97 7.21
C LEU A 59 4.76 -4.98 8.12
N THR A 60 4.17 -5.28 9.28
CA THR A 60 4.70 -6.28 10.22
C THR A 60 4.87 -7.63 9.52
N ARG A 61 3.91 -8.03 8.68
CA ARG A 61 4.01 -9.29 7.94
C ARG A 61 5.20 -9.34 6.98
N TYR A 62 5.48 -8.24 6.28
CA TYR A 62 6.64 -8.13 5.39
C TYR A 62 7.97 -8.13 6.15
N VAL A 63 7.99 -7.57 7.37
CA VAL A 63 9.14 -7.67 8.29
C VAL A 63 9.34 -9.11 8.78
N GLU A 64 8.29 -9.79 9.22
CA GLU A 64 8.34 -11.17 9.74
C GLU A 64 8.92 -12.18 8.74
N ILE A 65 8.55 -12.04 7.47
CA ILE A 65 9.06 -12.93 6.42
C ILE A 65 10.42 -12.48 5.88
N GLU A 66 10.99 -11.40 6.44
CA GLU A 66 12.24 -10.77 6.02
C GLU A 66 12.25 -10.42 4.52
N ALA A 67 11.12 -9.94 3.99
CA ALA A 67 10.95 -9.73 2.55
C ALA A 67 12.01 -8.77 1.99
N ALA A 68 12.20 -7.64 2.65
CA ALA A 68 13.26 -6.68 2.38
C ALA A 68 13.61 -5.95 3.69
N PRO A 69 14.47 -6.54 4.54
CA PRO A 69 14.77 -5.98 5.86
C PRO A 69 15.31 -4.55 5.77
N GLU A 70 16.11 -4.24 4.76
CA GLU A 70 16.61 -2.89 4.49
C GLU A 70 15.53 -1.89 4.06
N ALA A 71 14.34 -2.36 3.72
CA ALA A 71 13.23 -1.51 3.31
C ALA A 71 12.14 -1.42 4.37
N PHE A 72 11.88 -2.47 5.15
CA PHE A 72 10.73 -2.52 6.07
C PHE A 72 11.11 -2.44 7.56
N ASN A 73 12.36 -2.75 7.93
CA ASN A 73 12.75 -2.66 9.34
C ASN A 73 12.73 -1.21 9.82
N ASP A 74 12.14 -1.01 11.00
CA ASP A 74 11.94 0.29 11.67
C ASP A 74 11.12 1.30 10.86
N GLU A 75 10.44 0.86 9.80
CA GLU A 75 9.54 1.70 9.03
C GLU A 75 8.14 1.79 9.66
N SER A 76 7.43 2.85 9.28
CA SER A 76 6.03 3.04 9.65
C SER A 76 5.30 3.75 8.52
N ILE A 77 4.02 3.45 8.36
CA ILE A 77 3.16 4.05 7.36
C ILE A 77 1.94 4.59 8.06
N THR A 78 1.59 5.84 7.78
CA THR A 78 0.43 6.50 8.39
C THR A 78 -0.59 6.86 7.33
N LEU A 79 -1.84 6.47 7.56
CA LEU A 79 -2.99 6.96 6.83
C LEU A 79 -3.49 8.25 7.48
N ALA A 80 -3.69 9.28 6.66
CA ALA A 80 -4.27 10.54 7.09
C ALA A 80 -5.53 10.82 6.27
N LEU A 81 -6.59 11.30 6.92
CA LEU A 81 -7.73 11.85 6.22
C LEU A 81 -7.47 13.32 5.90
N GLU A 82 -7.38 13.63 4.62
CA GLU A 82 -7.21 14.99 4.14
C GLU A 82 -8.53 15.45 3.52
N THR A 83 -8.97 16.66 3.86
CA THR A 83 -10.13 17.27 3.21
C THR A 83 -9.64 18.26 2.19
N GLU A 84 -9.92 17.97 0.91
CA GLU A 84 -9.56 18.85 -0.20
C GLU A 84 -10.82 19.46 -0.81
N ARG A 85 -10.70 20.71 -1.26
CA ARG A 85 -11.77 21.37 -2.00
C ARG A 85 -11.74 20.86 -3.44
N GLN A 86 -12.79 20.16 -3.83
CA GLN A 86 -12.96 19.65 -5.18
C GLN A 86 -13.22 20.80 -6.17
N PRO A 87 -13.01 20.58 -7.49
CA PRO A 87 -13.22 21.60 -8.52
C PRO A 87 -14.64 22.18 -8.58
N ASP A 88 -15.63 21.43 -8.08
CA ASP A 88 -17.03 21.86 -8.00
C ASP A 88 -17.35 22.74 -6.78
N GLY A 89 -16.36 23.01 -5.91
CA GLY A 89 -16.49 23.79 -4.69
C GLY A 89 -16.92 22.99 -3.45
N SER A 90 -17.23 21.69 -3.59
CA SER A 90 -17.51 20.80 -2.46
C SER A 90 -16.22 20.40 -1.73
N MET A 91 -16.36 19.97 -0.47
CA MET A 91 -15.24 19.47 0.33
C MET A 91 -15.25 17.94 0.27
N GLY A 92 -14.27 17.37 -0.42
CA GLY A 92 -14.08 15.92 -0.51
C GLY A 92 -13.11 15.45 0.57
N ALA A 93 -13.37 14.30 1.16
CA ALA A 93 -12.41 13.62 2.02
C ALA A 93 -11.61 12.63 1.16
N GLN A 94 -10.29 12.65 1.27
CA GLN A 94 -9.37 11.73 0.62
C GLN A 94 -8.41 11.14 1.65
N VAL A 95 -7.87 9.98 1.34
CA VAL A 95 -6.91 9.30 2.19
C VAL A 95 -5.51 9.54 1.65
N ALA A 96 -4.67 10.18 2.44
CA ALA A 96 -3.26 10.37 2.16
C ALA A 96 -2.45 9.27 2.85
N LEU A 97 -1.56 8.65 2.08
CA LEU A 97 -0.61 7.66 2.57
C LEU A 97 0.72 8.37 2.84
N ARG A 98 1.18 8.33 4.08
CA ARG A 98 2.46 8.93 4.49
C ARG A 98 3.43 7.83 4.86
N MET A 99 4.54 7.78 4.13
CA MET A 99 5.64 6.84 4.37
C MET A 99 6.92 7.64 4.60
N SER A 100 7.95 7.00 5.15
CA SER A 100 9.24 7.67 5.30
C SER A 100 9.85 7.99 3.93
N PRO A 101 10.66 9.07 3.83
CA PRO A 101 11.38 9.39 2.59
C PRO A 101 12.29 8.25 2.10
N ARG A 102 12.76 7.42 3.02
CA ARG A 102 13.60 6.25 2.72
C ARG A 102 12.79 5.19 2.00
N LEU A 103 11.66 4.77 2.58
CA LEU A 103 10.79 3.76 1.99
C LEU A 103 10.28 4.21 0.62
N GLU A 104 9.86 5.47 0.51
CA GLU A 104 9.43 6.05 -0.77
C GLU A 104 10.55 5.99 -1.82
N GLY A 105 11.78 6.38 -1.47
CA GLY A 105 12.93 6.28 -2.37
C GLY A 105 13.22 4.87 -2.85
N LEU A 106 13.12 3.88 -1.96
CA LEU A 106 13.30 2.46 -2.29
C LEU A 106 12.21 1.95 -3.24
N ILE A 107 10.95 2.33 -3.00
CA ILE A 107 9.83 1.97 -3.87
C ILE A 107 10.01 2.57 -5.26
N ILE A 108 10.37 3.85 -5.34
CA ILE A 108 10.64 4.53 -6.63
C ILE A 108 11.75 3.81 -7.39
N GLU A 109 12.83 3.42 -6.70
CA GLU A 109 13.94 2.71 -7.32
C GLU A 109 13.53 1.31 -7.79
N ALA A 110 12.78 0.56 -6.98
CA ALA A 110 12.23 -0.74 -7.38
C ALA A 110 11.32 -0.63 -8.62
N GLN A 111 10.50 0.42 -8.70
CA GLN A 111 9.66 0.68 -9.89
C GLN A 111 10.49 1.00 -11.13
N ARG A 112 11.59 1.77 -10.99
CA ARG A 112 12.51 2.05 -12.10
C ARG A 112 13.18 0.78 -12.61
N GLN A 113 13.60 -0.10 -11.70
CA GLN A 113 14.22 -1.38 -12.06
C GLN A 113 13.23 -2.34 -12.73
N ALA A 114 11.97 -2.33 -12.29
CA ALA A 114 10.92 -3.19 -12.81
C ALA A 114 10.31 -2.73 -14.14
N ARG A 115 10.44 -1.45 -14.51
CA ARG A 115 10.26 -1.04 -15.90
C ARG A 115 11.49 -1.51 -16.69
N PRO A 116 11.40 -2.59 -17.50
CA PRO A 116 12.49 -2.87 -18.40
C PRO A 116 12.62 -1.64 -19.31
N ALA A 117 13.86 -1.18 -19.50
CA ALA A 117 14.16 -0.20 -20.51
C ALA A 117 13.55 -0.68 -21.83
N GLN A 118 12.41 -0.10 -22.23
CA GLN A 118 11.94 -0.19 -23.60
C GLN A 118 12.95 0.63 -24.39
N HIS A 119 13.99 -0.05 -24.89
CA HIS A 119 14.94 0.50 -25.84
C HIS A 119 14.96 -0.41 -27.06
#